data_AF-A0A060S208-F1
#
_entry.id   AF-A0A060S208-F1
#
_cell.length_a   1.000
_cell.length_b   1.000
_cell.length_c   1.000
_cell.angle_alpha   90.00
_cell.angle_beta   90.00
_cell.angle_gamma   90.00
#
_symmetry.space_group_name_H-M   'P 1'
#
loop_
_entity.id
_entity.type
_entity.pdbx_description
1 polymer ?
#
loop_
_entity_poly.entity_id
_entity_poly.type
_entity_poly.pdbx_seq_one_letter_code
_entity_poly.pdbx_strand_id
1 'polypeptide(L)'
;MANVPMPDQGRSNSAGAAPIDLAWRYPDPNTNLTVYLLVAPPQRNTVFDPRGLHWSLSWEVRQNVWRHVNVLTHRQPNQPSPNPRYIYFGPLTKTGGDGTLQTVKIIVGNMSLAMRQRIEALAWSVPVMYPNGQWNCQDWLIDLLGRMRNEGLIDDQTLRTVIGAARDAWDSDKAK
;
A
#
# COMPACT_ATOMS: atom_id res chain seq x y z
N MET A 1 2.09 15.74 -18.16
CA MET A 1 0.61 15.68 -17.98
C MET A 1 0.30 15.99 -16.54
N ALA A 2 -0.76 16.75 -16.25
CA ALA A 2 -1.15 17.10 -14.89
C ALA A 2 -1.61 15.87 -14.08
N ASN A 3 -1.47 15.91 -12.75
CA ASN A 3 -2.05 14.90 -11.86
C ASN A 3 -3.57 15.10 -11.79
N VAL A 4 -4.32 14.26 -12.48
CA VAL A 4 -5.79 14.28 -12.48
C VAL A 4 -6.29 13.14 -11.60
N PRO A 5 -7.00 13.43 -10.49
CA PRO A 5 -7.61 12.38 -9.67
C PRO A 5 -8.61 11.53 -10.47
N MET A 6 -8.56 10.22 -10.30
CA MET A 6 -9.58 9.31 -10.79
C MET A 6 -10.80 9.32 -9.87
N PRO A 7 -12.02 9.30 -10.43
CA PRO A 7 -13.25 9.19 -9.64
C PRO A 7 -13.30 7.87 -8.86
N ASP A 8 -13.98 7.89 -7.71
CA ASP A 8 -14.20 6.75 -6.81
C ASP A 8 -12.93 5.95 -6.51
N GLN A 9 -11.80 6.62 -6.33
CA GLN A 9 -10.51 5.99 -6.05
C GLN A 9 -10.08 4.97 -7.13
N GLY A 10 -10.42 5.25 -8.40
CA GLY A 10 -10.13 4.40 -9.56
C GLY A 10 -11.22 3.38 -9.89
N ARG A 11 -12.22 3.20 -9.02
CA ARG A 11 -13.29 2.21 -9.19
C ARG A 11 -14.36 2.58 -10.21
N SER A 12 -14.57 3.87 -10.46
CA SER A 12 -15.64 4.28 -11.36
C SER A 12 -15.47 3.64 -12.74
N ASN A 13 -16.52 2.99 -13.23
CA ASN A 13 -16.53 2.22 -14.47
C ASN A 13 -15.47 1.10 -14.53
N SER A 14 -15.08 0.51 -13.39
CA SER A 14 -14.21 -0.66 -13.37
C SER A 14 -14.99 -1.94 -13.60
N ALA A 15 -14.53 -2.77 -14.53
CA ALA A 15 -15.00 -4.13 -14.73
C ALA A 15 -14.39 -5.09 -13.70
N GLY A 16 -15.12 -6.17 -13.41
CA GLY A 16 -14.70 -7.22 -12.47
C GLY A 16 -15.08 -6.94 -11.02
N ALA A 17 -14.95 -7.96 -10.19
CA ALA A 17 -15.22 -7.86 -8.75
C ALA A 17 -13.99 -7.33 -7.99
N ALA A 18 -14.25 -6.71 -6.84
CA ALA A 18 -13.20 -6.37 -5.89
C ALA A 18 -12.48 -7.65 -5.40
N PRO A 19 -11.21 -7.54 -4.98
CA PRO A 19 -10.51 -8.65 -4.34
C PRO A 19 -11.27 -9.13 -3.10
N ILE A 20 -11.19 -10.44 -2.81
CA ILE A 20 -11.77 -11.02 -1.60
C ILE A 20 -11.08 -10.41 -0.37
N ASP A 21 -11.89 -9.91 0.55
CA ASP A 21 -11.47 -9.48 1.89
C ASP A 21 -11.87 -10.54 2.93
N LEU A 22 -10.91 -11.00 3.72
CA LEU A 22 -11.11 -11.98 4.79
C LEU A 22 -11.39 -11.34 6.15
N ALA A 23 -11.64 -10.03 6.24
CA ALA A 23 -11.90 -9.34 7.50
C ALA A 23 -13.11 -9.90 8.26
N TRP A 24 -14.10 -10.47 7.55
CA TRP A 24 -15.23 -11.17 8.17
C TRP A 24 -14.81 -12.39 8.99
N ARG A 25 -13.70 -13.05 8.61
CA ARG A 25 -13.15 -14.23 9.28
C ARG A 25 -12.02 -13.87 10.26
N TYR A 26 -11.23 -12.87 9.90
CA TYR A 26 -10.07 -12.39 10.65
C TYR A 26 -10.17 -10.87 10.80
N PRO A 27 -11.02 -10.39 11.73
CA PRO A 27 -11.18 -8.95 11.95
C PRO A 27 -9.89 -8.35 12.53
N ASP A 28 -9.73 -7.04 12.38
CA ASP A 28 -8.64 -6.30 13.03
C ASP A 28 -8.82 -6.34 14.56
N PRO A 29 -7.94 -7.01 15.33
CA PRO A 29 -8.15 -7.20 16.76
C PRO A 29 -7.98 -5.88 17.52
N ASN A 30 -8.73 -5.73 18.62
CA ASN A 30 -8.56 -4.60 19.53
C ASN A 30 -7.34 -4.78 20.45
N THR A 31 -6.16 -4.86 19.83
CA THR A 31 -4.85 -4.93 20.49
C THR A 31 -3.86 -4.04 19.75
N ASN A 32 -2.79 -3.67 20.43
CA ASN A 32 -1.68 -2.97 19.76
C ASN A 32 -0.97 -3.95 18.82
N LEU A 33 -0.79 -3.54 17.56
CA LEU A 33 -0.07 -4.30 16.53
C LEU A 33 0.98 -3.40 15.89
N THR A 34 2.10 -4.01 15.53
CA THR A 34 3.11 -3.36 14.72
C THR A 34 2.60 -3.17 13.30
N VAL A 35 2.57 -1.92 12.85
CA VAL A 35 2.32 -1.53 11.47
C VAL A 35 3.66 -1.44 10.74
N TYR A 36 3.70 -2.05 9.56
CA TYR A 36 4.86 -2.12 8.69
C TYR A 36 4.59 -1.46 7.35
N LEU A 37 5.60 -0.84 6.77
CA LEU A 37 5.68 -0.62 5.33
C LEU A 37 6.35 -1.85 4.72
N LEU A 38 5.58 -2.63 3.97
CA LEU A 38 6.06 -3.78 3.22
C LEU A 38 6.54 -3.33 1.84
N VAL A 39 7.74 -3.74 1.47
CA VAL A 39 8.34 -3.45 0.15
C VAL A 39 8.63 -4.75 -0.57
N ALA A 40 7.84 -5.05 -1.60
CA ALA A 40 8.02 -6.22 -2.44
C ALA A 40 8.87 -5.88 -3.68
N PRO A 41 9.69 -6.83 -4.17
CA PRO A 41 10.46 -6.64 -5.38
C PRO A 41 9.53 -6.55 -6.61
N PRO A 42 10.02 -6.02 -7.75
CA PRO A 42 9.24 -5.97 -8.98
C PRO A 42 8.84 -7.38 -9.43
N GLN A 43 7.56 -7.61 -9.73
CA GLN A 43 7.04 -8.97 -10.05
C GLN A 43 7.64 -9.61 -11.31
N ARG A 44 8.06 -8.80 -12.27
CA ARG A 44 8.65 -9.26 -13.54
C ARG A 44 9.56 -8.18 -14.04
N ASN A 45 10.86 -8.26 -13.81
CA ASN A 45 11.87 -7.59 -14.61
C ASN A 45 13.23 -8.27 -14.43
N THR A 46 13.95 -8.48 -15.53
CA THR A 46 15.38 -8.84 -15.53
C THR A 46 16.27 -7.64 -15.19
N VAL A 47 15.69 -6.43 -15.12
CA VAL A 47 16.35 -5.17 -14.79
C VAL A 47 15.67 -4.56 -13.56
N PHE A 48 16.45 -4.29 -12.51
CA PHE A 48 15.95 -3.62 -11.32
C PHE A 48 15.48 -2.19 -11.63
N ASP A 49 14.25 -1.86 -11.23
CA ASP A 49 13.70 -0.51 -11.25
C ASP A 49 13.15 -0.19 -9.86
N PRO A 50 13.75 0.78 -9.12
CA PRO A 50 13.24 1.22 -7.82
C PRO A 50 11.79 1.68 -7.86
N ARG A 51 11.30 2.24 -8.97
CA ARG A 51 9.89 2.65 -9.14
C ARG A 51 8.95 1.47 -9.39
N GLY A 52 9.50 0.30 -9.69
CA GLY A 52 8.80 -0.97 -9.83
C GLY A 52 8.56 -1.69 -8.50
N LEU A 53 9.11 -1.21 -7.37
CA LEU A 53 8.84 -1.75 -6.05
C LEU A 53 7.37 -1.53 -5.67
N HIS A 54 6.73 -2.58 -5.17
CA HIS A 54 5.36 -2.50 -4.69
C HIS A 54 5.35 -2.23 -3.19
N TRP A 55 4.73 -1.13 -2.78
CA TRP A 55 4.65 -0.74 -1.39
C TRP A 55 3.24 -0.98 -0.83
N SER A 56 3.17 -1.45 0.42
CA SER A 56 1.92 -1.65 1.14
C SER A 56 2.07 -1.34 2.62
N LEU A 57 1.16 -0.55 3.20
CA LEU A 57 1.11 -0.38 4.65
C LEU A 57 0.29 -1.54 5.25
N SER A 58 0.88 -2.31 6.16
CA SER A 58 0.29 -3.59 6.57
C SER A 58 0.55 -3.96 8.03
N TRP A 59 -0.33 -4.74 8.62
CA TRP A 59 -0.14 -5.36 9.94
C TRP A 59 -0.71 -6.77 9.98
N GLU A 60 -0.12 -7.61 10.82
CA GLU A 60 -0.51 -9.02 10.97
C GLU A 60 -1.63 -9.14 12.01
N VAL A 61 -2.86 -9.39 11.56
CA VAL A 61 -4.06 -9.51 12.43
C VAL A 61 -4.16 -10.88 13.09
N ARG A 62 -3.51 -11.88 12.51
CA ARG A 62 -3.31 -13.23 13.04
C ARG A 62 -2.08 -13.83 12.34
N GLN A 63 -1.45 -14.85 12.92
CA GLN A 63 -0.34 -15.56 12.29
C GLN A 63 -0.64 -15.89 10.82
N ASN A 64 0.22 -15.39 9.93
CA ASN A 64 0.14 -15.46 8.48
C ASN A 64 -1.18 -14.91 7.88
N VAL A 65 -1.80 -13.92 8.52
CA VAL A 65 -2.96 -13.18 8.02
C VAL A 65 -2.72 -11.70 8.20
N TRP A 66 -2.66 -10.99 7.08
CA TRP A 66 -2.24 -9.61 7.01
C TRP A 66 -3.36 -8.73 6.52
N ARG A 67 -3.49 -7.56 7.14
CA ARG A 67 -4.34 -6.48 6.69
C ARG A 67 -3.48 -5.48 5.92
N HIS A 68 -3.90 -5.14 4.70
CA HIS A 68 -3.14 -4.33 3.76
C HIS A 68 -3.91 -3.08 3.37
N VAL A 69 -3.20 -1.95 3.36
CA VAL A 69 -3.66 -0.65 2.88
C VAL A 69 -2.76 -0.22 1.74
N ASN A 70 -3.23 -0.42 0.51
CA ASN A 70 -2.49 -0.11 -0.70
C ASN A 70 -3.41 0.00 -1.93
N VAL A 71 -2.93 0.71 -2.95
CA VAL A 71 -3.52 0.67 -4.29
C VAL A 71 -3.05 -0.58 -5.04
N LEU A 72 -3.91 -1.15 -5.88
CA LEU A 72 -3.62 -2.33 -6.69
C LEU A 72 -3.69 -1.99 -8.17
N THR A 73 -2.79 -2.55 -8.96
CA THR A 73 -2.89 -2.54 -10.42
C THR A 73 -4.08 -3.39 -10.85
N HIS A 74 -5.05 -2.77 -11.50
CA HIS A 74 -6.21 -3.42 -12.08
C HIS A 74 -6.11 -3.42 -13.60
N ARG A 75 -6.16 -4.62 -14.19
CA ARG A 75 -6.11 -4.86 -15.63
C ARG A 75 -7.17 -5.90 -15.98
N GLN A 76 -8.16 -5.53 -16.79
CA GLN A 76 -9.18 -6.45 -17.29
C GLN A 76 -9.33 -6.28 -18.80
N PRO A 77 -9.56 -7.35 -19.59
CA PRO A 77 -9.72 -7.24 -21.04
C PRO A 77 -10.84 -6.28 -21.48
N ASN A 78 -11.92 -6.20 -20.70
CA ASN A 78 -13.10 -5.36 -20.96
C ASN A 78 -13.09 -4.02 -20.19
N GLN A 79 -11.97 -3.64 -19.57
CA GLN A 79 -11.84 -2.38 -18.84
C GLN A 79 -11.76 -1.18 -19.82
N PRO A 80 -12.60 -0.14 -19.67
CA PRO A 80 -12.42 1.12 -20.39
C PRO A 80 -11.07 1.80 -20.05
N SER A 81 -10.57 2.67 -20.93
CA SER A 81 -9.39 3.48 -20.63
C SER A 81 -9.57 4.29 -19.33
N PRO A 82 -8.57 4.37 -18.44
CA PRO A 82 -7.24 3.78 -18.55
C PRO A 82 -7.21 2.28 -18.17
N ASN A 83 -6.39 1.51 -18.90
CA ASN A 83 -6.16 0.08 -18.68
C ASN A 83 -4.70 -0.30 -19.05
N PRO A 84 -3.84 -0.70 -18.10
CA PRO A 84 -4.12 -0.87 -16.68
C PRO A 84 -4.38 0.47 -15.97
N ARG A 85 -4.99 0.40 -14.79
CA ARG A 85 -5.15 1.54 -13.87
C ARG A 85 -4.87 1.10 -12.44
N TYR A 86 -4.60 2.05 -11.56
CA TYR A 86 -4.59 1.77 -10.12
C TYR A 86 -6.00 1.91 -9.54
N ILE A 87 -6.30 1.10 -8.53
CA ILE A 87 -7.55 1.19 -7.77
C ILE A 87 -7.24 0.99 -6.29
N TYR A 88 -7.77 1.86 -5.43
CA TYR A 88 -7.87 1.56 -4.00
C TYR A 88 -9.22 0.89 -3.74
N PHE A 89 -9.21 -0.39 -3.36
CA PHE A 89 -10.44 -1.14 -3.05
C PHE A 89 -10.88 -0.99 -1.59
N GLY A 90 -10.12 -0.25 -0.77
CA GLY A 90 -10.23 -0.27 0.67
C GLY A 90 -9.15 -1.16 1.30
N PRO A 91 -9.12 -1.22 2.65
CA PRO A 91 -8.25 -2.14 3.37
C PRO A 91 -8.67 -3.59 3.09
N LEU A 92 -7.69 -4.47 2.86
CA LEU A 92 -7.93 -5.88 2.52
C LEU A 92 -7.20 -6.79 3.50
N THR A 93 -7.93 -7.69 4.15
CA THR A 93 -7.35 -8.78 4.94
C THR A 93 -7.13 -10.01 4.07
N LYS A 94 -5.90 -10.54 4.04
CA LYS A 94 -5.49 -11.68 3.21
C LYS A 94 -4.63 -12.64 4.02
N THR A 95 -4.71 -13.93 3.71
CA THR A 95 -3.70 -14.89 4.16
C THR A 95 -2.38 -14.61 3.46
N GLY A 96 -1.28 -14.59 4.20
CA GLY A 96 0.05 -14.46 3.64
C GLY A 96 0.36 -15.65 2.74
N GLY A 97 0.70 -15.34 1.48
CA GLY A 97 1.37 -16.27 0.57
C GLY A 97 2.84 -15.92 0.44
N ASP A 98 3.56 -16.62 -0.44
CA ASP A 98 5.01 -16.45 -0.69
C ASP A 98 5.42 -14.98 -0.90
N GLY A 99 4.55 -14.19 -1.52
CA GLY A 99 4.78 -12.76 -1.76
C GLY A 99 4.90 -11.89 -0.50
N THR A 100 4.38 -12.33 0.65
CA THR A 100 4.58 -11.61 1.93
C THR A 100 5.91 -11.99 2.59
N LEU A 101 6.38 -13.23 2.36
CA LEU A 101 7.67 -13.72 2.87
C LEU A 101 8.85 -13.07 2.15
N GLN A 102 8.68 -12.68 0.90
CA GLN A 102 9.70 -12.02 0.07
C GLN A 102 9.69 -10.48 0.20
N THR A 103 9.03 -9.92 1.21
CA THR A 103 8.99 -8.46 1.41
C THR A 103 9.98 -8.00 2.47
N VAL A 104 10.60 -6.84 2.25
CA VAL A 104 11.29 -6.12 3.31
C VAL A 104 10.25 -5.47 4.21
N LYS A 105 10.37 -5.69 5.53
CA LYS A 105 9.44 -5.19 6.55
C LYS A 105 10.07 -4.01 7.27
N ILE A 106 9.55 -2.81 7.06
CA ILE A 106 10.03 -1.59 7.72
C ILE A 106 9.01 -1.20 8.77
N ILE A 107 9.42 -1.13 10.04
CA ILE A 107 8.53 -0.76 11.15
C ILE A 107 8.13 0.71 10.99
N VAL A 108 6.82 0.96 10.99
CA VAL A 108 6.23 2.31 11.05
C VAL A 108 5.90 2.67 12.50
N GLY A 109 5.39 1.71 13.27
CA GLY A 109 5.13 1.91 14.70
C GLY A 109 4.22 0.84 15.28
N ASN A 110 4.10 0.81 16.61
CA ASN A 110 3.12 -0.02 17.31
C ASN A 110 1.86 0.80 17.55
N MET A 111 0.74 0.38 16.97
CA MET A 111 -0.47 1.20 16.87
C MET A 111 -1.68 0.49 17.47
N SER A 112 -2.55 1.24 18.14
CA SER A 112 -3.84 0.74 18.62
C SER A 112 -4.83 0.54 17.47
N LEU A 113 -5.92 -0.18 17.73
CA LEU A 113 -7.00 -0.34 16.74
C LEU A 113 -7.54 1.01 16.24
N ALA A 114 -7.73 1.99 17.14
CA ALA A 114 -8.22 3.32 16.77
C ALA A 114 -7.27 4.04 15.80
N MET A 115 -5.96 3.93 16.02
CA MET A 115 -4.95 4.49 15.11
C MET A 115 -4.98 3.79 13.75
N ARG A 116 -5.11 2.45 13.72
CA ARG A 116 -5.20 1.67 12.47
C ARG A 116 -6.47 1.97 11.69
N GLN A 117 -7.61 2.09 12.35
CA GLN A 117 -8.86 2.56 11.73
C GLN A 117 -8.71 3.99 11.19
N ARG A 118 -7.96 4.85 11.88
CA ARG A 118 -7.70 6.20 11.38
C ARG A 118 -6.84 6.19 10.13
N ILE A 119 -5.83 5.32 10.05
CA ILE A 119 -5.05 5.10 8.82
C ILE A 119 -5.96 4.72 7.65
N GLU A 120 -6.89 3.77 7.86
CA GLU A 120 -7.82 3.33 6.82
C GLU A 120 -8.76 4.45 6.37
N ALA A 121 -9.24 5.28 7.30
CA ALA A 121 -10.02 6.46 6.98
C ALA A 121 -9.21 7.48 6.17
N LEU A 122 -7.93 7.69 6.51
CA LEU A 122 -7.05 8.59 5.76
C LEU A 122 -6.76 8.08 4.36
N ALA A 123 -6.60 6.77 4.18
CA ALA A 123 -6.39 6.15 2.88
C ALA A 123 -7.52 6.46 1.89
N TRP A 124 -8.77 6.56 2.36
CA TRP A 124 -9.89 7.00 1.54
C TRP A 124 -9.80 8.46 1.04
N SER A 125 -9.00 9.29 1.72
CA SER A 125 -8.78 10.70 1.35
C SER A 125 -7.60 10.92 0.40
N VAL A 126 -6.76 9.90 0.19
CA VAL A 126 -5.62 9.98 -0.73
C VAL A 126 -6.13 9.72 -2.14
N PRO A 127 -6.01 10.67 -3.08
CA PRO A 127 -6.48 10.48 -4.45
C PRO A 127 -5.65 9.43 -5.20
N VAL A 128 -6.34 8.50 -5.86
CA VAL A 128 -5.76 7.70 -6.94
C VAL A 128 -5.71 8.53 -8.21
N MET A 129 -4.54 8.66 -8.85
CA MET A 129 -4.39 9.52 -10.03
C MET A 129 -4.54 8.75 -11.35
N TYR A 130 -4.98 9.46 -12.38
CA TYR A 130 -4.99 8.97 -13.74
C TYR A 130 -3.55 8.60 -14.15
N PRO A 131 -3.31 7.41 -14.75
CA PRO A 131 -1.96 6.99 -15.12
C PRO A 131 -1.29 8.00 -16.06
N ASN A 132 -0.18 8.58 -15.61
CA ASN A 132 0.59 9.59 -16.35
C ASN A 132 2.07 9.21 -16.54
N GLY A 133 2.42 7.96 -16.22
CA GLY A 133 3.79 7.44 -16.28
C GLY A 133 4.72 7.91 -15.14
N GLN A 134 4.26 8.84 -14.31
CA GLN A 134 5.00 9.32 -13.15
C GLN A 134 4.38 8.77 -11.86
N TRP A 135 3.11 9.05 -11.60
CA TRP A 135 2.42 8.64 -10.38
C TRP A 135 2.24 7.12 -10.27
N ASN A 136 2.60 6.54 -9.12
CA ASN A 136 2.45 5.10 -8.84
C ASN A 136 2.00 4.80 -7.39
N CYS A 137 2.05 3.52 -7.00
CA CYS A 137 1.67 3.08 -5.65
C CYS A 137 2.55 3.64 -4.52
N GLN A 138 3.81 3.96 -4.80
CA GLN A 138 4.73 4.55 -3.82
C GLN A 138 4.33 6.00 -3.54
N ASP A 139 4.00 6.76 -4.59
CA ASP A 139 3.52 8.14 -4.45
C ASP A 139 2.22 8.21 -3.64
N TRP A 140 1.30 7.26 -3.86
CA TRP A 140 0.07 7.15 -3.05
C TRP A 140 0.37 6.89 -1.57
N LEU A 141 1.32 5.99 -1.26
CA LEU A 141 1.69 5.73 0.14
C LEU A 141 2.50 6.86 0.78
N ILE A 142 3.30 7.60 0.02
CA ILE A 142 4.00 8.78 0.53
C ILE A 142 2.99 9.85 0.95
N ASP A 143 1.93 10.09 0.17
CA ASP A 143 0.83 10.98 0.57
C ASP A 143 0.12 10.46 1.83
N LEU A 144 -0.22 9.16 1.89
CA LEU A 144 -0.83 8.57 3.09
C LEU A 144 0.04 8.75 4.34
N LEU A 145 1.34 8.48 4.25
CA LEU A 145 2.27 8.66 5.37
C LEU A 145 2.39 10.14 5.77
N GLY A 146 2.39 11.07 4.81
CA GLY A 146 2.34 12.51 5.08
C GLY A 146 1.08 12.92 5.85
N ARG A 147 -0.07 12.35 5.51
CA ARG A 147 -1.33 12.57 6.24
C ARG A 147 -1.31 11.96 7.64
N MET A 148 -0.79 10.75 7.79
CA MET A 148 -0.58 10.12 9.11
C MET A 148 0.27 11.00 10.02
N ARG A 149 1.36 11.57 9.48
CA ARG A 149 2.21 12.53 10.19
C ARG A 149 1.44 13.79 10.59
N ASN A 150 0.65 14.37 9.69
CA ASN A 150 -0.11 15.57 9.97
C ASN A 150 -1.17 15.37 11.07
N GLU A 151 -1.63 14.13 11.29
CA GLU A 151 -2.54 13.78 12.38
C GLU A 151 -1.83 13.26 13.64
N GLY A 152 -0.50 13.27 13.67
CA GLY A 152 0.28 12.80 14.82
C GLY A 152 0.24 11.29 15.04
N LEU A 153 -0.15 10.50 14.03
CA LEU A 153 -0.08 9.03 14.11
C LEU A 153 1.37 8.52 14.02
N ILE A 154 2.23 9.30 13.35
CA ILE A 154 3.68 9.12 13.30
C ILE A 154 4.35 10.50 13.40
N ASP A 155 5.63 10.54 13.79
CA ASP A 155 6.41 11.78 13.79
C ASP A 155 7.19 11.98 12.47
N ASP A 156 7.80 13.16 12.36
CA ASP A 156 8.63 13.54 11.22
C ASP A 156 9.84 12.61 11.03
N GLN A 157 10.41 12.12 12.12
CA GLN A 157 11.56 11.23 12.06
C GLN A 157 11.17 9.88 11.48
N THR A 158 10.08 9.30 11.96
CA THR A 158 9.48 8.06 11.45
C THR A 158 9.17 8.18 9.97
N LEU A 159 8.52 9.27 9.54
CA LEU A 159 8.21 9.50 8.12
C LEU A 159 9.47 9.45 7.24
N ARG A 160 10.53 10.19 7.63
CA ARG A 160 11.79 10.23 6.89
C ARG A 160 12.49 8.88 6.88
N THR A 161 12.59 8.22 8.04
CA THR A 161 13.26 6.92 8.17
C THR A 161 12.55 5.84 7.36
N VAL A 162 11.23 5.77 7.43
CA VAL A 162 10.43 4.77 6.71
C VAL A 162 10.56 4.96 5.20
N ILE A 163 10.43 6.19 4.68
CA ILE A 163 10.57 6.47 3.24
C ILE A 163 11.99 6.18 2.75
N GLY A 164 13.02 6.59 3.50
CA GLY A 164 14.41 6.33 3.16
C GLY A 164 14.70 4.83 3.09
N ALA A 165 14.34 4.09 4.14
CA ALA A 165 14.52 2.65 4.19
C ALA A 165 13.76 1.92 3.07
N ALA A 166 12.58 2.40 2.67
CA ALA A 166 11.77 1.77 1.63
C ALA A 166 12.34 1.97 0.23
N ARG A 167 12.97 3.12 -0.03
CA ARG A 167 13.69 3.38 -1.28
C ARG A 167 14.94 2.52 -1.41
N ASP A 168 15.63 2.30 -0.30
CA ASP A 168 16.87 1.53 -0.22
C ASP A 168 16.64 0.02 -0.05
N ALA A 169 15.39 -0.44 0.09
CA ALA A 169 15.06 -1.79 0.54
C ALA A 169 15.63 -2.92 -0.34
N TRP A 170 15.89 -2.63 -1.61
CA TRP A 170 16.37 -3.59 -2.60
C TRP A 170 17.65 -3.13 -3.32
N ASP A 171 18.36 -2.14 -2.75
CA ASP A 171 19.61 -1.68 -3.34
C ASP A 171 20.74 -2.69 -3.11
N SER A 172 21.25 -3.23 -4.22
CA SER A 172 22.24 -4.32 -4.27
C SER A 172 23.59 -3.98 -3.62
N ASP A 173 23.91 -2.69 -3.45
CA ASP A 173 25.21 -2.23 -2.98
C ASP A 173 25.39 -2.28 -1.45
N LYS A 174 24.34 -2.60 -0.69
CA LYS A 174 24.43 -2.81 0.77
C LYS A 174 24.58 -4.28 1.18
N ALA A 175 24.74 -5.18 0.21
CA ALA A 175 24.91 -6.63 0.43
C ALA A 175 26.37 -7.12 0.34
N LYS A 176 27.36 -6.22 0.42
CA LYS A 176 28.80 -6.55 0.48
C LYS A 176 29.43 -6.09 1.78
#